data_AF-A0A832FKD7-F1
#
_entry.id   AF-A0A832FKD7-F1
#
_cell.length_a   1.000
_cell.length_b   1.000
_cell.length_c   1.000
_cell.angle_alpha   90.00
_cell.angle_beta   90.00
_cell.angle_gamma   90.00
#
_symmetry.space_group_name_H-M   'P 1'
#
loop_
_entity.id
_entity.type
_entity.pdbx_description
1 polymer ?
#
loop_
_entity_poly.entity_id
_entity_poly.type
_entity_poly.pdbx_seq_one_letter_code
_entity_poly.pdbx_strand_id
1 'polypeptide(L)'
;MPFNTLLLTCLSPKTSFQQQGSGVFIEPQSGESILVFSIDQGAGEFNKIVRQILNLGDEPICDLIVYYAKDSKKVICFVELKGQGSGVTRAIKQITTTYDGFKRSLKGSTIGQHCQRLKIVWKAYIFHHGGSPSNIKKLCMEKLEREFKKGNYKICSDRDLGKFLRD
;
A
#
# COMPACT_ATOMS: atom_id res chain seq x y z
N MET A 1 7.98 -17.07 -1.85
CA MET A 1 8.18 -15.93 -0.91
C MET A 1 7.49 -14.72 -1.52
N PRO A 2 6.56 -14.06 -0.82
CA PRO A 2 5.77 -12.96 -1.39
C PRO A 2 6.65 -11.82 -1.94
N PHE A 3 7.74 -11.45 -1.25
CA PHE A 3 8.67 -10.42 -1.73
C PHE A 3 9.41 -10.79 -3.01
N ASN A 4 9.91 -12.02 -3.14
CA ASN A 4 10.61 -12.44 -4.38
C ASN A 4 9.64 -12.42 -5.56
N THR A 5 8.41 -12.86 -5.35
CA THR A 5 7.39 -12.79 -6.40
C THR A 5 7.09 -11.35 -6.76
N LEU A 6 6.84 -10.47 -5.78
CA LEU A 6 6.62 -9.04 -6.04
C LEU A 6 7.79 -8.41 -6.80
N LEU A 7 9.04 -8.73 -6.43
CA LEU A 7 10.24 -8.26 -7.12
C LEU A 7 10.30 -8.71 -8.57
N LEU A 8 9.96 -9.96 -8.86
CA LEU A 8 10.05 -10.55 -10.19
C LEU A 8 8.87 -10.23 -11.10
N THR A 9 7.70 -9.91 -10.53
CA THR A 9 6.46 -9.75 -11.32
C THR A 9 5.84 -8.36 -11.28
N CYS A 10 6.05 -7.60 -10.20
CA CYS A 10 5.28 -6.38 -9.94
C CYS A 10 6.16 -5.14 -9.77
N LEU A 11 7.48 -5.32 -9.67
CA LEU A 11 8.41 -4.20 -9.48
C LEU A 11 8.31 -3.25 -10.67
N SER A 12 7.96 -2.01 -10.38
CA SER A 12 7.90 -0.93 -11.34
C SER A 12 9.16 -0.07 -11.22
N PRO A 13 9.81 0.29 -12.33
CA PRO A 13 10.92 1.25 -12.31
C PRO A 13 10.44 2.69 -12.14
N LYS A 14 9.12 2.93 -12.18
CA LYS A 14 8.53 4.26 -12.10
C LYS A 14 8.38 4.69 -10.64
N THR A 15 8.51 5.99 -10.40
CA THR A 15 8.20 6.60 -9.10
C THR A 15 6.98 7.52 -9.15
N SER A 16 6.27 7.57 -10.29
CA SER A 16 5.00 8.26 -10.45
C SER A 16 3.96 7.33 -11.06
N PHE A 17 2.76 7.37 -10.50
CA PHE A 17 1.65 6.49 -10.86
C PHE A 17 0.38 7.31 -11.01
N GLN A 18 -0.30 7.14 -12.13
CA GLN A 18 -1.55 7.82 -12.45
C GLN A 18 -2.59 6.81 -12.90
N GLN A 19 -3.84 7.06 -12.52
CA GLN A 19 -4.99 6.27 -12.92
C GLN A 19 -6.22 7.18 -12.95
N GLN A 20 -6.83 7.33 -14.13
CA GLN A 20 -8.05 8.12 -14.32
C GLN A 20 -8.00 9.53 -13.67
N GLY A 21 -6.87 10.24 -13.82
CA GLY A 21 -6.68 11.61 -13.30
C GLY A 21 -6.27 11.71 -11.82
N SER A 22 -6.30 10.60 -11.08
CA SER A 22 -5.69 10.46 -9.75
C SER A 22 -4.26 10.00 -9.87
N GLY A 23 -3.36 10.44 -8.98
CA GLY A 23 -2.00 9.94 -9.03
C GLY A 23 -1.12 10.45 -7.90
N VAL A 24 -0.09 9.67 -7.62
CA VAL A 24 0.93 9.98 -6.63
C VAL A 24 2.30 9.93 -7.30
N PHE A 25 3.25 10.62 -6.69
CA PHE A 25 4.65 10.52 -7.05
C PHE A 25 5.51 10.43 -5.79
N ILE A 26 6.71 9.92 -6.00
CA ILE A 26 7.78 9.90 -5.01
C ILE A 26 9.01 10.45 -5.74
N GLU A 27 9.54 11.57 -5.26
CA GLU A 27 10.83 12.05 -5.70
C GLU A 27 11.91 11.47 -4.76
N PRO A 28 12.78 10.56 -5.24
CA PRO A 28 13.80 9.95 -4.39
C PRO A 28 14.79 11.00 -3.88
N GLN A 29 15.12 10.95 -2.59
CA GLN A 29 16.19 11.75 -2.00
C GLN A 29 17.45 10.90 -1.73
N SER A 30 18.57 11.59 -1.51
CA SER A 30 19.83 10.92 -1.18
C SER A 30 19.70 10.00 0.04
N GLY A 31 20.26 8.80 -0.08
CA GLY A 31 20.21 7.76 0.96
C GLY A 31 18.89 6.98 1.05
N GLU A 32 17.91 7.25 0.18
CA GLU A 32 16.64 6.53 0.15
C GLU A 32 16.71 5.31 -0.80
N SER A 33 16.12 4.20 -0.38
CA SER A 33 15.77 3.09 -1.27
C SER A 33 14.25 2.97 -1.34
N ILE A 34 13.69 3.08 -2.54
CA ILE A 34 12.26 3.01 -2.81
C ILE A 34 12.02 1.91 -3.84
N LEU A 35 11.17 0.95 -3.51
CA LEU A 35 10.69 -0.06 -4.44
C LEU A 35 9.17 0.08 -4.54
N VAL A 36 8.65 0.21 -5.76
CA VAL A 36 7.22 0.31 -5.98
C VAL A 36 6.73 -0.92 -6.71
N PHE A 37 5.78 -1.62 -6.12
CA PHE A 37 5.13 -2.78 -6.69
C PHE A 37 3.73 -2.40 -7.14
N SER A 38 3.47 -2.45 -8.45
CA SER A 38 2.13 -2.22 -8.99
C SER A 38 1.42 -3.57 -9.13
N ILE A 39 0.37 -3.76 -8.34
CA ILE A 39 -0.23 -5.09 -8.13
C ILE A 39 -1.65 -5.22 -8.70
N ASP A 40 -2.37 -4.11 -8.89
CA ASP A 40 -3.66 -4.09 -9.61
C ASP A 40 -3.48 -3.67 -11.08
N GLN A 41 -2.84 -4.53 -11.89
CA GLN A 41 -2.61 -4.28 -13.33
C GLN A 41 -3.68 -4.88 -14.27
N GLY A 42 -4.88 -5.17 -13.76
CA GLY A 42 -5.96 -5.76 -14.57
C GLY A 42 -5.83 -7.27 -14.76
N ALA A 43 -6.50 -7.82 -15.78
CA ALA A 43 -6.73 -9.27 -15.96
C ALA A 43 -5.51 -10.10 -16.42
N GLY A 44 -4.28 -9.59 -16.28
CA GLY A 44 -3.06 -10.29 -16.67
C GLY A 44 -2.64 -11.40 -15.68
N GLU A 45 -1.80 -12.32 -16.14
CA GLU A 45 -1.26 -13.43 -15.35
C GLU A 45 -0.54 -12.96 -14.06
N PHE A 46 0.08 -11.79 -14.08
CA PHE A 46 0.75 -11.22 -12.90
C PHE A 46 -0.22 -10.92 -11.75
N ASN A 47 -1.45 -10.45 -12.05
CA ASN A 47 -2.45 -10.19 -11.02
C ASN A 47 -2.92 -11.50 -10.37
N LYS A 48 -3.06 -12.58 -11.14
CA LYS A 48 -3.38 -13.92 -10.62
C LYS A 48 -2.29 -14.42 -9.68
N ILE A 49 -1.02 -14.27 -10.06
CA ILE A 49 0.13 -14.67 -9.24
C ILE A 49 0.13 -13.91 -7.91
N VAL A 50 -0.08 -12.59 -7.92
CA VAL A 50 -0.15 -11.79 -6.68
C VAL A 50 -1.33 -12.24 -5.80
N ARG A 51 -2.50 -12.46 -6.39
CA ARG A 51 -3.67 -12.96 -5.64
C ARG A 51 -3.42 -14.31 -4.98
N GLN A 52 -2.70 -15.20 -5.67
CA GLN A 52 -2.34 -16.51 -5.12
C GLN A 52 -1.34 -16.39 -3.96
N ILE A 53 -0.25 -15.63 -4.11
CA ILE A 53 0.76 -15.50 -3.03
C ILE A 53 0.21 -14.79 -1.78
N LEU A 54 -0.78 -13.90 -1.96
CA LEU A 54 -1.45 -13.21 -0.87
C LEU A 54 -2.70 -13.94 -0.35
N ASN A 55 -3.06 -15.07 -0.99
CA ASN A 55 -4.25 -15.87 -0.71
C ASN A 55 -5.53 -15.02 -0.64
N LEU A 56 -5.79 -14.26 -1.71
CA LEU A 56 -6.90 -13.31 -1.80
C LEU A 56 -8.11 -13.81 -2.58
N GLY A 57 -7.96 -14.84 -3.43
CA GLY A 57 -9.02 -15.22 -4.37
C GLY A 57 -9.50 -14.01 -5.17
N ASP A 58 -10.82 -13.77 -5.17
CA ASP A 58 -11.47 -12.63 -5.85
C ASP A 58 -11.63 -11.39 -4.96
N GLU A 59 -11.08 -11.37 -3.74
CA GLU A 59 -11.15 -10.20 -2.87
C GLU A 59 -10.45 -8.97 -3.50
N PRO A 60 -10.87 -7.75 -3.15
CA PRO A 60 -10.31 -6.54 -3.74
C PRO A 60 -8.88 -6.30 -3.23
N ILE A 61 -8.02 -5.84 -4.13
CA ILE A 61 -6.61 -5.55 -3.89
C ILE A 61 -6.35 -4.06 -4.10
N CYS A 62 -5.36 -3.48 -3.42
CA CYS A 62 -4.99 -2.09 -3.65
C CYS A 62 -4.09 -1.92 -4.88
N ASP A 63 -3.95 -0.70 -5.38
CA ASP A 63 -3.16 -0.44 -6.59
C ASP A 63 -1.66 -0.74 -6.43
N LEU A 64 -1.05 -0.28 -5.32
CA LEU A 64 0.40 -0.39 -5.10
C LEU A 64 0.78 -0.90 -3.71
N ILE A 65 1.95 -1.54 -3.62
CA ILE A 65 2.72 -1.70 -2.39
C ILE A 65 4.04 -0.96 -2.59
N VAL A 66 4.42 -0.10 -1.65
CA VAL A 66 5.68 0.65 -1.67
C VAL A 66 6.55 0.25 -0.50
N TYR A 67 7.76 -0.19 -0.77
CA TYR A 67 8.81 -0.33 0.23
C TYR A 67 9.67 0.94 0.22
N TYR A 68 9.88 1.52 1.40
CA TYR A 68 10.77 2.66 1.60
C TYR A 68 11.78 2.34 2.70
N ALA A 69 13.01 2.76 2.49
CA ALA A 69 14.09 2.60 3.43
C ALA A 69 15.01 3.82 3.42
N LYS A 70 15.33 4.34 4.61
CA LYS A 70 16.39 5.33 4.82
C LYS A 70 16.97 5.10 6.21
N ASP A 71 18.29 5.00 6.31
CA ASP A 71 18.98 4.65 7.55
C ASP A 71 18.40 3.38 8.19
N SER A 72 17.98 3.43 9.46
CA SER A 72 17.29 2.34 10.17
C SER A 72 15.79 2.28 9.89
N LYS A 73 15.18 3.34 9.33
CA LYS A 73 13.74 3.38 9.03
C LYS A 73 13.42 2.51 7.83
N LYS A 74 12.36 1.72 7.97
CA LYS A 74 11.86 0.79 6.96
C LYS A 74 10.33 0.82 6.98
N VAL A 75 9.73 1.11 5.84
CA VAL A 75 8.29 1.31 5.69
C VAL A 75 7.77 0.38 4.61
N ILE A 76 6.63 -0.25 4.85
CA ILE A 76 5.81 -0.87 3.80
C ILE A 76 4.48 -0.13 3.78
N CYS A 77 4.19 0.56 2.67
CA CYS A 77 3.00 1.36 2.48
C CYS A 77 2.08 0.71 1.43
N PHE A 78 0.82 0.51 1.79
CA PHE A 78 -0.23 0.07 0.87
C PHE A 78 -0.94 1.30 0.32
N VAL A 79 -1.05 1.41 -1.00
CA VAL A 79 -1.51 2.63 -1.67
C VAL A 79 -2.70 2.30 -2.56
N GLU A 80 -3.78 3.07 -2.41
CA GLU A 80 -4.92 3.08 -3.32
C GLU A 80 -5.03 4.47 -3.96
N LEU A 81 -5.14 4.52 -5.29
CA LEU A 81 -5.21 5.74 -6.09
C LEU A 81 -6.66 6.17 -6.41
N LYS A 82 -7.64 5.25 -6.30
CA LYS A 82 -9.05 5.48 -6.65
C LYS A 82 -9.93 5.84 -5.46
N GLY A 83 -9.68 6.98 -4.84
CA GLY A 83 -10.57 7.50 -3.79
C GLY A 83 -11.87 8.15 -4.28
N GLN A 84 -12.14 8.33 -5.58
CA GLN A 84 -13.22 9.22 -6.04
C GLN A 84 -14.64 8.78 -5.62
N GLY A 85 -15.50 9.76 -5.33
CA GLY A 85 -16.92 9.56 -4.97
C GLY A 85 -17.12 8.77 -3.67
N SER A 86 -18.05 7.82 -3.66
CA SER A 86 -18.32 6.90 -2.54
C SER A 86 -17.19 5.88 -2.29
N GLY A 87 -16.06 5.99 -2.99
CA GLY A 87 -15.01 4.99 -3.12
C GLY A 87 -14.05 4.83 -1.93
N VAL A 88 -14.07 5.71 -0.92
CA VAL A 88 -13.12 5.61 0.20
C VAL A 88 -13.34 4.35 1.05
N THR A 89 -14.58 3.92 1.28
CA THR A 89 -14.83 2.64 1.97
C THR A 89 -14.28 1.45 1.18
N ARG A 90 -14.37 1.49 -0.15
CA ARG A 90 -13.80 0.48 -1.04
C ARG A 90 -12.27 0.50 -0.98
N ALA A 91 -11.67 1.69 -1.03
CA ALA A 91 -10.22 1.88 -0.90
C ALA A 91 -9.69 1.33 0.43
N ILE A 92 -10.40 1.57 1.53
CA ILE A 92 -10.07 1.00 2.85
C ILE A 92 -10.18 -0.53 2.81
N LYS A 93 -11.22 -1.09 2.16
CA LYS A 93 -11.33 -2.54 1.98
C LYS A 93 -10.13 -3.08 1.18
N GLN A 94 -9.78 -2.48 0.05
CA GLN A 94 -8.64 -2.87 -0.77
C GLN A 94 -7.32 -2.87 0.02
N ILE A 95 -7.01 -1.78 0.71
CA ILE A 95 -5.81 -1.68 1.55
C ILE A 95 -5.81 -2.75 2.63
N THR A 96 -6.89 -2.86 3.39
CA THR A 96 -6.92 -3.78 4.54
C THR A 96 -6.90 -5.24 4.11
N THR A 97 -7.61 -5.62 3.06
CA THR A 97 -7.54 -6.98 2.50
C THR A 97 -6.14 -7.30 1.98
N THR A 98 -5.50 -6.39 1.24
CA THR A 98 -4.14 -6.59 0.75
C THR A 98 -3.14 -6.73 1.90
N TYR A 99 -3.26 -5.86 2.91
CA TYR A 99 -2.44 -5.89 4.11
C TYR A 99 -2.60 -7.19 4.90
N ASP A 100 -3.83 -7.67 5.10
CA ASP A 100 -4.11 -8.91 5.81
C ASP A 100 -3.56 -10.12 5.06
N GLY A 101 -3.75 -10.17 3.74
CA GLY A 101 -3.14 -11.18 2.87
C GLY A 101 -1.62 -11.17 2.97
N PHE A 102 -1.02 -9.98 2.91
CA PHE A 102 0.41 -9.80 3.03
C PHE A 102 0.94 -10.25 4.40
N LYS A 103 0.35 -9.79 5.51
CA LYS A 103 0.75 -10.22 6.87
C LYS A 103 0.61 -11.74 7.05
N ARG A 104 -0.47 -12.34 6.55
CA ARG A 104 -0.66 -13.80 6.59
C ARG A 104 0.43 -14.53 5.83
N SER A 105 0.81 -14.05 4.63
CA SER A 105 1.89 -14.64 3.83
C SER A 105 3.26 -14.58 4.51
N LEU A 106 3.44 -13.68 5.48
CA LEU A 106 4.66 -13.55 6.28
C LEU A 106 4.64 -14.36 7.59
N LYS A 107 3.45 -14.74 8.09
CA LYS A 107 3.30 -15.39 9.39
C LYS A 107 4.04 -16.74 9.41
N GLY A 108 4.87 -16.96 10.43
CA GLY A 108 5.66 -18.19 10.58
C GLY A 108 6.89 -18.28 9.67
N SER A 109 7.12 -17.32 8.77
CA SER A 109 8.31 -17.28 7.92
C SER A 109 9.48 -16.55 8.59
N THR A 110 10.72 -16.89 8.19
CA THR A 110 11.94 -16.17 8.61
C THR A 110 11.87 -14.68 8.27
N ILE A 111 11.29 -14.34 7.11
CA ILE A 111 11.08 -12.94 6.69
C ILE A 111 10.12 -12.25 7.67
N GLY A 112 9.02 -12.90 8.06
CA GLY A 112 8.08 -12.36 9.04
C GLY A 112 8.74 -12.07 10.39
N GLN A 113 9.61 -12.96 10.87
CA GLN A 113 10.40 -12.74 12.08
C GLN A 113 11.38 -11.56 11.91
N HIS A 114 12.01 -11.43 10.74
CA HIS A 114 12.86 -10.27 10.44
C HIS A 114 12.08 -8.96 10.38
N CYS A 115 10.88 -8.94 9.79
CA CYS A 115 10.03 -7.75 9.78
C CYS A 115 9.71 -7.26 11.20
N GLN A 116 9.47 -8.19 12.14
CA GLN A 116 9.25 -7.85 13.55
C GLN A 116 10.52 -7.28 14.20
N ARG A 117 11.67 -7.94 14.00
CA ARG A 117 12.96 -7.50 14.56
C ARG A 117 13.40 -6.14 14.03
N LEU A 118 13.18 -5.89 12.74
CA LEU A 118 13.53 -4.64 12.06
C LEU A 118 12.52 -3.52 12.33
N LYS A 119 11.45 -3.79 13.10
CA LYS A 119 10.41 -2.81 13.45
C LYS A 119 9.85 -2.10 12.20
N ILE A 120 9.53 -2.87 11.16
CA ILE A 120 8.93 -2.33 9.93
C ILE A 120 7.68 -1.52 10.29
N VAL A 121 7.61 -0.28 9.79
CA VAL A 121 6.43 0.56 9.92
C VAL A 121 5.48 0.25 8.77
N TRP A 122 4.25 -0.13 9.12
CA TRP A 122 3.19 -0.37 8.14
C TRP A 122 2.44 0.92 7.91
N LYS A 123 2.22 1.31 6.65
CA LYS A 123 1.46 2.51 6.31
C LYS A 123 0.34 2.24 5.30
N ALA A 124 -0.66 3.11 5.30
CA ALA A 124 -1.76 3.11 4.35
C ALA A 124 -1.95 4.50 3.72
N TYR A 125 -2.06 4.56 2.40
CA TYR A 125 -2.27 5.81 1.68
C TYR A 125 -3.45 5.68 0.73
N ILE A 126 -4.46 6.52 0.91
CA ILE A 126 -5.60 6.60 -0.01
C ILE A 126 -5.57 7.97 -0.64
N PHE A 127 -5.27 8.01 -1.93
CA PHE A 127 -5.39 9.22 -2.72
C PHE A 127 -6.86 9.46 -3.07
N HIS A 128 -7.35 10.66 -2.77
CA HIS A 128 -8.73 11.07 -3.01
C HIS A 128 -8.75 12.47 -3.63
N HIS A 129 -9.40 12.61 -4.79
CA HIS A 129 -9.75 13.91 -5.37
C HIS A 129 -11.15 14.31 -4.89
N GLY A 130 -11.25 15.44 -4.19
CA GLY A 130 -12.52 15.98 -3.67
C GLY A 130 -12.37 16.61 -2.28
N GLY A 131 -13.45 17.22 -1.79
CA GLY A 131 -13.54 17.61 -0.38
C GLY A 131 -13.45 16.38 0.52
N SER A 132 -12.85 16.52 1.71
CA SER A 132 -12.75 15.44 2.70
C SER A 132 -14.06 14.67 2.78
N PRO A 133 -14.08 13.33 2.60
CA PRO A 133 -15.34 12.62 2.50
C PRO A 133 -16.08 12.78 3.82
N SER A 134 -17.19 13.52 3.79
CA SER A 134 -17.93 13.95 4.99
C SER A 134 -18.58 12.79 5.74
N ASN A 135 -18.66 11.61 5.12
CA ASN A 135 -19.32 10.41 5.63
C ASN A 135 -18.43 9.16 5.57
N ILE A 136 -17.11 9.25 5.79
CA ILE A 136 -16.34 8.02 6.03
C ILE A 136 -16.89 7.39 7.31
N LYS A 137 -17.45 6.18 7.19
CA LYS A 137 -17.99 5.45 8.34
C LYS A 137 -16.91 5.35 9.42
N LYS A 138 -17.23 5.78 10.65
CA LYS A 138 -16.34 5.72 11.83
C LYS A 138 -15.61 4.37 11.94
N LEU A 139 -16.34 3.27 11.69
CA LEU A 139 -15.82 1.90 11.66
C LEU A 139 -14.65 1.69 10.68
N CYS A 140 -14.67 2.34 9.51
CA CYS A 140 -13.60 2.22 8.53
C CYS A 140 -12.33 2.95 9.00
N MET A 141 -12.48 4.10 9.64
CA MET A 141 -11.36 4.85 10.23
C MET A 141 -10.78 4.11 11.44
N GLU A 142 -11.63 3.57 12.30
CA GLU A 142 -11.23 2.70 13.42
C GLU A 142 -10.46 1.47 12.93
N LYS A 143 -10.82 0.91 11.78
CA LYS A 143 -10.06 -0.20 11.17
C LYS A 143 -8.66 0.23 10.75
N LEU A 144 -8.50 1.37 10.06
CA LEU A 144 -7.18 1.88 9.68
C LEU A 144 -6.33 2.22 10.91
N GLU A 145 -6.92 2.90 11.89
CA GLU A 145 -6.27 3.26 13.14
C GLU A 145 -5.78 2.02 13.90
N ARG A 146 -6.60 0.96 13.99
CA ARG A 146 -6.20 -0.29 14.65
C ARG A 146 -5.05 -0.99 13.94
N GLU A 147 -5.08 -1.05 12.61
CA GLU A 147 -4.09 -1.81 11.83
C GLU A 147 -2.76 -1.06 11.65
N PHE A 148 -2.81 0.25 11.41
CA PHE A 148 -1.64 1.05 11.07
C PHE A 148 -1.15 1.96 12.20
N LYS A 149 -2.03 2.31 13.15
CA LYS A 149 -1.84 3.32 14.21
C LYS A 149 -1.88 4.76 13.68
N LYS A 150 -2.24 5.71 14.56
CA LYS A 150 -2.29 7.14 14.26
C LYS A 150 -0.99 7.62 13.62
N GLY A 151 -1.10 8.40 12.55
CA GLY A 151 0.04 8.95 11.80
C GLY A 151 0.60 8.02 10.71
N ASN A 152 0.19 6.75 10.68
CA ASN A 152 0.63 5.79 9.65
C ASN A 152 -0.45 5.50 8.61
N TYR A 153 -1.54 6.25 8.59
CA TYR A 153 -2.47 6.23 7.46
C TYR A 153 -2.83 7.67 7.05
N LYS A 154 -3.10 7.87 5.76
CA LYS A 154 -3.51 9.17 5.21
C LYS A 154 -4.56 8.97 4.13
N ILE A 155 -5.63 9.77 4.19
CA ILE A 155 -6.64 9.88 3.15
C ILE A 155 -6.62 11.34 2.72
N CYS A 156 -6.12 11.65 1.53
CA CYS A 156 -5.91 13.03 1.10
C CYS A 156 -5.76 13.18 -0.41
N SER A 157 -5.77 14.43 -0.88
CA SER A 157 -5.51 14.83 -2.26
C SER A 157 -4.05 15.20 -2.54
N ASP A 158 -3.16 15.01 -1.56
CA ASP A 158 -1.73 15.25 -1.71
C ASP A 158 -1.14 14.21 -2.67
N ARG A 159 -0.38 14.67 -3.67
CA ARG A 159 0.23 13.78 -4.66
C ARG A 159 1.63 13.33 -4.24
N ASP A 160 2.27 14.02 -3.30
CA ASP A 160 3.60 13.67 -2.81
C ASP A 160 3.49 12.57 -1.75
N LEU A 161 3.55 11.32 -2.21
CA LEU A 161 3.60 10.15 -1.34
C LEU A 161 4.93 10.09 -0.58
N GLY A 162 6.01 10.64 -1.15
CA GLY A 162 7.33 10.67 -0.53
C GLY A 162 7.32 11.36 0.83
N LYS A 163 6.65 12.52 0.94
CA LYS A 163 6.48 13.22 2.23
C LYS A 163 5.89 12.30 3.31
N PHE A 164 4.83 11.58 2.98
CA PHE A 164 4.18 10.67 3.92
C PHE A 164 5.03 9.45 4.29
N LEU A 165 5.88 8.94 3.38
CA LEU A 165 6.78 7.82 3.69
C LEU A 165 7.90 8.23 4.67
N ARG A 166 8.34 9.49 4.58
CA ARG A 166 9.42 10.07 5.39
C ARG A 166 8.99 10.41 6.81
N ASP A 167 7.77 10.92 6.98
CA ASP A 167 7.16 11.20 8.29
C ASP A 167 7.06 9.93 9.14
#